data_AF-A0A7S3F086-F1
#
_entry.id   AF-A0A7S3F086-F1
#
_cell.length_a   1.000
_cell.length_b   1.000
_cell.length_c   1.000
_cell.angle_alpha   90.00
_cell.angle_beta   90.00
_cell.angle_gamma   90.00
#
_symmetry.space_group_name_H-M   'P 1'
#
loop_
_entity.id
_entity.type
_entity.pdbx_description
1 polymer ?
#
loop_
_entity_poly.entity_id
_entity_poly.type
_entity_poly.pdbx_seq_one_letter_code
_entity_poly.pdbx_strand_id
1 'polypeptide(L)'
;NGCVPSFLDFLLPECLLGSAIHRGLAWLFGVAQTHFMPCRLVIFIDDLDRCDAEKALEVLQSMVLLTEGTPFIIFLAIDPRIVVAAIETSSNGFFGQAGVNGHEYLDKIVQIPFVIPQLAENEKMQLCRGYLSGTNATKVLFMSKMGWSEDMIEALTAIDLSAKGLTIPDFEGLAEVISSSAYSLTSVNLSGNECGPEGAKALAPAIRATASLTSINLLFNDLGSE
;
A
#
# COMPACT_ATOMS: atom_id res chain seq x y z
N ASN A 1 16.53 47.15 12.99
CA ASN A 1 15.25 46.41 12.98
C ASN A 1 15.22 45.51 11.76
N GLY A 2 16.02 44.43 11.79
CA GLY A 2 16.03 43.43 10.73
C GLY A 2 14.87 42.48 10.95
N CYS A 3 13.96 42.41 9.98
CA CYS A 3 12.92 41.40 9.95
C CYS A 3 13.62 40.05 9.68
N VAL A 4 13.63 39.16 10.66
CA VAL A 4 14.06 37.77 10.42
C VAL A 4 13.00 37.19 9.48
N PRO A 5 13.37 36.66 8.30
CA PRO A 5 12.41 35.99 7.43
C PRO A 5 11.70 34.89 8.22
N SER A 6 10.38 34.78 8.06
CA SER A 6 9.65 33.70 8.72
C SER A 6 10.18 32.38 8.16
N PHE A 7 10.32 31.36 9.00
CA PHE A 7 10.72 30.01 8.56
C PHE A 7 9.90 29.49 7.36
N LEU A 8 8.70 30.03 7.18
CA LEU A 8 7.76 29.77 6.09
C LEU A 8 8.24 30.31 4.73
N ASP A 9 8.99 31.41 4.70
CA ASP A 9 9.56 31.97 3.46
C ASP A 9 10.67 31.07 2.88
N PHE A 10 11.24 30.18 3.71
CA PHE A 10 12.25 29.21 3.30
C PHE A 10 11.63 27.92 2.72
N LEU A 11 10.46 27.51 3.22
CA LEU A 11 9.76 26.31 2.77
C LEU A 11 8.89 26.54 1.53
N LEU A 12 8.50 27.79 1.25
CA LEU A 12 7.54 28.12 0.19
C LEU A 12 8.20 29.01 -0.88
N PRO A 13 8.79 28.43 -1.94
CA PRO A 13 9.34 29.21 -3.05
C PRO A 13 8.27 30.13 -3.67
N GLU A 14 8.70 31.30 -4.18
CA GLU A 14 7.79 32.35 -4.67
C GLU A 14 6.80 31.87 -5.75
N CYS A 15 7.15 30.79 -6.46
CA CYS A 15 6.29 30.16 -7.47
C CYS A 15 4.99 29.57 -6.91
N LEU A 16 4.91 29.29 -5.61
CA LEU A 16 3.73 28.72 -4.97
C LEU A 16 2.71 29.78 -4.52
N LEU A 17 3.09 31.07 -4.40
CA LEU A 17 2.26 32.16 -3.83
C LEU A 17 0.86 32.30 -4.48
N GLY A 18 0.69 31.90 -5.73
CA GLY A 18 -0.60 31.99 -6.45
C GLY A 18 -1.49 30.74 -6.38
N SER A 19 -0.99 29.63 -5.84
CA SER A 19 -1.61 28.30 -5.98
C SER A 19 -2.52 27.91 -4.81
N ALA A 20 -3.39 26.91 -5.03
CA ALA A 20 -4.18 26.30 -3.95
C ALA A 20 -3.30 25.67 -2.85
N ILE A 21 -2.07 25.29 -3.20
CA ILE A 21 -1.06 24.72 -2.29
C ILE A 21 -0.63 25.78 -1.26
N HIS A 22 -0.39 27.02 -1.67
CA HIS A 22 -0.07 28.11 -0.74
C HIS A 22 -1.22 28.40 0.23
N ARG A 23 -2.48 28.39 -0.23
CA ARG A 23 -3.64 28.54 0.68
C ARG A 23 -3.73 27.39 1.68
N GLY A 24 -3.46 26.16 1.26
CA GLY A 24 -3.38 25.00 2.15
C GLY A 24 -2.26 25.10 3.17
N LEU A 25 -1.08 25.56 2.76
CA LEU A 25 0.09 25.73 3.63
C LEU A 25 -0.08 26.92 4.59
N ALA A 26 -0.62 28.05 4.13
CA ALA A 26 -0.94 29.20 4.98
C ALA A 26 -1.96 28.85 6.08
N TRP A 27 -2.96 28.02 5.78
CA TRP A 27 -3.88 27.47 6.79
C TRP A 27 -3.15 26.57 7.80
N LEU A 28 -2.31 25.65 7.29
CA LEU A 28 -1.51 24.72 8.08
C LEU A 28 -0.59 25.43 9.09
N PHE A 29 -0.09 26.62 8.74
CA PHE A 29 0.80 27.43 9.59
C PHE A 29 0.08 28.56 10.35
N GLY A 30 -1.25 28.49 10.47
CA GLY A 30 -2.02 29.37 11.36
C GLY A 30 -2.25 30.80 10.84
N VAL A 31 -2.12 31.04 9.53
CA VAL A 31 -2.51 32.31 8.92
C VAL A 31 -4.05 32.33 8.81
N ALA A 32 -4.66 33.19 9.63
CA ALA A 32 -6.11 33.26 9.81
C ALA A 32 -6.89 33.45 8.50
N GLN A 33 -7.62 32.42 8.07
CA GLN A 33 -8.79 32.57 7.21
C GLN A 33 -9.92 31.70 7.77
N THR A 34 -11.02 32.36 8.09
CA THR A 34 -12.09 31.92 9.01
C THR A 34 -13.00 30.81 8.50
N HIS A 35 -12.73 30.20 7.33
CA HIS A 35 -13.59 29.13 6.79
C HIS A 35 -12.82 28.14 5.92
N PHE A 36 -12.05 27.25 6.54
CA PHE A 36 -11.55 26.04 5.87
C PHE A 36 -12.00 24.80 6.63
N MET A 37 -12.48 23.79 5.88
CA MET A 37 -12.73 22.45 6.42
C MET A 37 -11.41 21.88 6.95
N PRO A 38 -11.43 21.14 8.08
CA PRO A 38 -10.23 20.46 8.56
C PRO A 38 -9.71 19.50 7.48
N CYS A 39 -8.57 19.83 6.88
CA CYS A 39 -7.88 19.00 5.90
C CYS A 39 -6.84 18.15 6.64
N ARG A 40 -6.72 16.86 6.31
CA ARG A 40 -5.63 15.99 6.79
C ARG A 40 -4.57 15.89 5.71
N LEU A 41 -3.29 16.09 6.05
CA LEU A 41 -2.18 15.91 5.11
C LEU A 41 -1.48 14.59 5.35
N VAL A 42 -1.38 13.75 4.31
CA VAL A 42 -0.65 12.48 4.39
C VAL A 42 0.73 12.67 3.77
N ILE A 43 1.79 12.36 4.52
CA ILE A 43 3.18 12.41 4.07
C ILE A 43 3.73 10.98 4.04
N PHE A 44 4.35 10.59 2.94
CA PHE A 44 5.11 9.35 2.82
C PHE A 44 6.60 9.68 2.83
N ILE A 45 7.33 9.06 3.75
CA ILE A 45 8.79 9.15 3.87
C ILE A 45 9.34 7.75 3.60
N ASP A 46 10.09 7.62 2.51
CA ASP A 46 10.72 6.38 2.07
C ASP A 46 12.24 6.56 1.96
N ASP A 47 12.98 5.45 1.97
CA ASP A 47 14.44 5.40 1.82
C ASP A 47 15.25 6.21 2.87
N LEU A 48 14.67 6.49 4.05
CA LEU A 48 15.40 7.21 5.12
C LEU A 48 16.63 6.44 5.60
N ASP A 49 16.57 5.12 5.54
CA ASP A 49 17.67 4.20 5.84
C ASP A 49 18.82 4.25 4.81
N ARG A 50 18.65 4.95 3.68
CA ARG A 50 19.74 5.23 2.74
C ARG A 50 20.42 6.58 2.98
N CYS A 51 19.87 7.40 3.86
CA CYS A 51 20.39 8.73 4.15
C CYS A 51 21.62 8.67 5.06
N ASP A 52 22.47 9.72 4.98
CA ASP A 52 23.52 9.95 5.96
C ASP A 52 22.90 10.11 7.37
N ALA A 53 23.62 9.68 8.40
CA ALA A 53 23.09 9.61 9.77
C ALA A 53 22.55 10.96 10.29
N GLU A 54 23.24 12.07 9.98
CA GLU A 54 22.80 13.42 10.35
C GLU A 54 21.48 13.79 9.69
N LYS A 55 21.33 13.56 8.38
CA LYS A 55 20.10 13.86 7.63
C LYS A 55 18.95 12.99 8.11
N ALA A 56 19.21 11.71 8.37
CA ALA A 56 18.19 10.80 8.89
C ALA A 56 17.63 11.33 10.22
N LEU A 57 18.50 11.80 11.12
CA LEU A 57 18.10 12.39 12.40
C LEU A 57 17.34 13.72 12.22
N GLU A 58 17.78 14.61 11.32
CA GLU A 58 17.09 15.87 11.02
C GLU A 58 15.65 15.64 10.54
N VAL A 59 15.44 14.63 9.68
CA VAL A 59 14.10 14.25 9.20
C VAL A 59 13.26 13.71 10.35
N LEU A 60 13.80 12.82 11.19
CA LEU A 60 13.08 12.28 12.35
C LEU A 60 12.67 13.39 13.34
N GLN A 61 13.56 14.34 13.62
CA GLN A 61 13.25 15.50 14.47
C GLN A 61 12.16 16.38 13.86
N SER A 62 12.20 16.57 12.54
CA SER A 62 11.17 17.34 11.82
C SER A 62 9.80 16.67 11.91
N MET A 63 9.74 15.33 11.88
CA MET A 63 8.49 14.58 12.04
C MET A 63 7.84 14.79 13.40
N VAL A 64 8.63 14.86 14.48
CA VAL A 64 8.11 15.15 15.83
C VAL A 64 7.44 16.52 15.86
N LEU A 65 8.12 17.55 15.34
CA LEU A 65 7.57 18.91 15.27
C LEU A 65 6.31 18.98 14.41
N LEU A 66 6.24 18.17 13.35
CA LEU A 66 5.12 18.13 12.43
C LEU A 66 3.92 17.34 12.96
N THR A 67 4.02 16.56 14.04
CA THR A 67 2.91 15.70 14.50
C THR A 67 2.21 16.21 15.76
N GLU A 68 2.78 17.19 16.46
CA GLU A 68 2.19 17.77 17.68
C GLU A 68 1.03 18.74 17.39
N GLY A 69 -0.21 18.25 17.45
CA GLY A 69 -1.42 19.09 17.38
C GLY A 69 -1.75 19.63 15.98
N THR A 70 -1.19 18.99 14.96
CA THR A 70 -1.26 19.39 13.54
C THR A 70 -2.05 18.36 12.72
N PRO A 71 -2.45 18.68 11.47
CA PRO A 71 -3.27 17.78 10.65
C PRO A 71 -2.48 16.70 9.89
N PHE A 72 -1.23 16.40 10.26
CA PHE A 72 -0.39 15.49 9.50
C PHE A 72 -0.55 14.02 9.92
N ILE A 73 -0.57 13.13 8.94
CA ILE A 73 -0.41 11.68 9.07
C ILE A 73 0.85 11.31 8.31
N ILE A 74 1.82 10.70 8.97
CA ILE A 74 3.12 10.37 8.37
C ILE A 74 3.26 8.85 8.29
N PHE A 75 3.52 8.34 7.09
CA PHE A 75 3.94 6.97 6.86
C PHE A 75 5.46 6.94 6.69
N LEU A 76 6.13 6.17 7.54
CA LEU A 76 7.58 6.01 7.54
C LEU A 76 7.94 4.60 7.10
N ALA A 77 8.58 4.48 5.94
CA ALA A 77 9.12 3.23 5.41
C ALA A 77 10.64 3.20 5.62
N ILE A 78 11.11 2.35 6.54
CA ILE A 78 12.52 2.27 6.93
C ILE A 78 12.95 0.84 7.29
N ASP A 79 14.23 0.50 7.11
CA ASP A 79 14.88 -0.54 7.91
C ASP A 79 15.24 0.04 9.28
N PRO A 80 14.57 -0.39 10.38
CA PRO A 80 14.82 0.16 11.71
C PRO A 80 16.26 -0.08 12.16
N ARG A 81 16.94 -1.13 11.71
CA ARG A 81 18.32 -1.43 12.16
C ARG A 81 19.30 -0.36 11.67
N ILE A 82 19.12 0.09 10.43
CA ILE A 82 19.99 1.11 9.82
C ILE A 82 19.70 2.48 10.45
N VAL A 83 18.42 2.82 10.64
CA VAL A 83 18.03 4.09 11.27
C VAL A 83 18.46 4.15 12.74
N VAL A 84 18.35 3.06 13.49
CA VAL A 84 18.86 2.98 14.88
C VAL A 84 20.36 3.20 14.91
N ALA A 85 21.13 2.52 14.05
CA ALA A 85 22.57 2.73 13.97
C ALA A 85 22.91 4.19 13.60
N ALA A 86 22.14 4.81 12.71
CA ALA A 86 22.27 6.22 12.38
C ALA A 86 22.00 7.13 13.58
N ILE A 87 20.93 6.89 14.36
CA ILE A 87 20.61 7.67 15.58
C ILE A 87 21.72 7.53 16.63
N GLU A 88 22.27 6.34 16.81
CA GLU A 88 23.31 6.09 17.83
C GLU A 88 24.68 6.68 17.43
N THR A 89 24.95 6.75 16.12
CA THR A 89 26.19 7.32 15.57
C THR A 89 26.11 8.84 15.45
N SER A 90 24.95 9.37 15.06
CA SER A 90 24.67 10.81 15.06
C SER A 90 24.51 11.28 16.51
N SER A 91 24.86 12.53 16.81
CA SER A 91 24.82 13.11 18.18
C SER A 91 26.04 12.85 19.07
N ASN A 92 27.19 12.43 18.55
CA ASN A 92 28.45 12.26 19.32
C ASN A 92 28.29 11.39 20.59
N GLY A 93 27.40 10.41 20.57
CA GLY A 93 27.12 9.56 21.73
C GLY A 93 26.31 10.24 22.84
N PHE A 94 25.70 11.42 22.60
CA PHE A 94 24.82 12.10 23.55
C PHE A 94 23.68 11.18 24.01
N PHE A 95 23.05 10.45 23.08
CA PHE A 95 22.02 9.46 23.41
C PHE A 95 22.56 8.32 24.26
N GLY A 96 23.75 7.79 23.91
CA GLY A 96 24.43 6.78 24.71
C GLY A 96 24.80 7.26 26.12
N GLN A 97 25.22 8.52 26.28
CA GLN A 97 25.49 9.12 27.60
C GLN A 97 24.23 9.39 28.41
N ALA A 98 23.12 9.69 27.74
CA ALA A 98 21.80 9.81 28.36
C ALA A 98 21.13 8.45 28.64
N GLY A 99 21.76 7.34 28.26
CA GLY A 99 21.22 5.99 28.40
C GLY A 99 20.04 5.70 27.47
N VAL A 100 19.86 6.49 26.42
CA VAL A 100 18.77 6.34 25.45
C VAL A 100 19.25 5.52 24.27
N ASN A 101 18.58 4.40 24.01
CA ASN A 101 18.84 3.55 22.84
C ASN A 101 18.17 4.14 21.59
N GLY A 102 18.74 3.96 20.39
CA GLY A 102 18.11 4.40 19.14
C GLY A 102 16.71 3.79 18.90
N HIS A 103 16.47 2.57 19.39
CA HIS A 103 15.14 1.95 19.40
C HIS A 103 14.15 2.71 20.28
N GLU A 104 14.56 3.11 21.50
CA GLU A 104 13.71 3.91 22.40
C GLU A 104 13.41 5.29 21.82
N TYR A 105 14.31 5.82 20.99
CA TYR A 105 14.05 7.05 20.24
C TYR A 105 12.97 6.83 19.17
N LEU A 106 13.08 5.78 18.35
CA LEU A 106 12.06 5.46 17.35
C LEU A 106 10.69 5.15 17.97
N ASP A 107 10.64 4.45 19.10
CA ASP A 107 9.39 4.14 19.81
C ASP A 107 8.64 5.40 20.29
N LYS A 108 9.35 6.52 20.48
CA LYS A 108 8.72 7.82 20.81
C LYS A 108 8.17 8.54 19.59
N ILE A 109 8.69 8.24 18.41
CA ILE A 109 8.30 8.91 17.15
C ILE A 109 7.23 8.11 16.42
N VAL A 110 7.31 6.79 16.41
CA VAL A 110 6.43 5.90 15.64
C VAL A 110 5.26 5.46 16.51
N GLN A 111 4.07 6.00 16.26
CA GLN A 111 2.87 5.67 17.05
C GLN A 111 2.31 4.28 16.75
N ILE A 112 2.44 3.80 15.51
CA ILE A 112 1.91 2.51 15.07
C ILE A 112 2.97 1.80 14.22
N PRO A 113 3.85 0.98 14.84
CA PRO A 113 4.81 0.19 14.11
C PRO A 113 4.14 -1.04 13.49
N PHE A 114 4.44 -1.34 12.23
CA PHE A 114 4.13 -2.62 11.60
C PHE A 114 5.30 -3.07 10.74
N VAL A 115 5.49 -4.38 10.66
CA VAL A 115 6.57 -5.00 9.89
C VAL A 115 5.94 -5.68 8.68
N ILE A 116 6.49 -5.42 7.49
CA ILE A 116 6.08 -6.16 6.29
C ILE A 116 6.52 -7.62 6.48
N PRO A 117 5.60 -8.60 6.46
CA PRO A 117 5.94 -10.00 6.67
C PRO A 117 6.87 -10.48 5.56
N GLN A 118 7.85 -11.32 5.91
CA GLN A 118 8.70 -11.94 4.91
C GLN A 118 7.87 -12.93 4.10
N LEU A 119 7.97 -12.85 2.77
CA LEU A 119 7.41 -13.87 1.89
C LEU A 119 8.05 -15.22 2.19
N ALA A 120 7.24 -16.28 2.23
CA ALA A 120 7.75 -17.64 2.34
C ALA A 120 8.48 -18.06 1.05
N GLU A 121 9.42 -19.01 1.14
CA GLU A 121 10.25 -19.42 -0.01
C GLU A 121 9.42 -19.93 -1.21
N ASN A 122 8.31 -20.61 -0.95
CA ASN A 122 7.36 -21.02 -1.98
C ASN A 122 6.71 -19.82 -2.69
N GLU A 123 6.30 -18.79 -1.95
CA GLU A 123 5.70 -17.56 -2.51
C GLU A 123 6.73 -16.78 -3.34
N LYS A 124 7.98 -16.67 -2.86
CA LYS A 124 9.09 -16.08 -3.63
C LYS A 124 9.31 -16.85 -4.94
N MET A 125 9.40 -18.18 -4.87
CA MET A 125 9.61 -19.03 -6.04
C MET A 125 8.47 -18.92 -7.05
N GLN A 126 7.22 -18.81 -6.58
CA GLN A 126 6.05 -18.62 -7.42
C GLN A 126 6.03 -17.25 -8.08
N LEU A 127 6.34 -16.19 -7.32
CA LEU A 127 6.47 -14.84 -7.85
C LEU A 127 7.52 -14.78 -8.96
N CYS A 128 8.71 -15.33 -8.71
CA CYS A 128 9.79 -15.42 -9.70
C CYS A 128 9.39 -16.24 -10.94
N ARG A 129 8.69 -17.36 -10.75
CA ARG A 129 8.17 -18.16 -11.88
C ARG A 129 7.16 -17.39 -12.71
N GLY A 130 6.28 -16.60 -12.09
CA GLY A 130 5.35 -15.71 -12.80
C GLY A 130 6.10 -14.74 -13.72
N TYR A 131 7.07 -13.99 -13.17
CA TYR A 131 7.88 -13.06 -13.95
C TYR A 131 8.65 -13.73 -15.09
N LEU A 132 9.24 -14.91 -14.85
CA LEU A 132 10.05 -15.61 -15.86
C LEU A 132 9.21 -16.30 -16.95
N SER A 133 8.00 -16.74 -16.62
CA SER A 133 7.10 -17.39 -17.58
C SER A 133 6.30 -16.39 -18.41
N GLY A 134 6.37 -15.09 -18.09
CA GLY A 134 5.49 -14.08 -18.69
C GLY A 134 4.03 -14.25 -18.29
N THR A 135 3.76 -15.09 -17.28
CA THR A 135 2.42 -15.37 -16.78
C THR A 135 2.06 -14.35 -15.70
N ASN A 136 0.81 -13.89 -15.69
CA ASN A 136 0.38 -12.89 -14.74
C ASN A 136 0.54 -13.41 -13.29
N ALA A 137 1.21 -12.64 -12.43
CA ALA A 137 1.55 -13.08 -11.07
C ALA A 137 0.31 -13.45 -10.24
N THR A 138 -0.81 -12.77 -10.50
CA THR A 138 -2.12 -13.01 -9.90
C THR A 138 -2.67 -14.40 -10.24
N LYS A 139 -2.52 -14.87 -11.50
CA LYS A 139 -2.91 -16.23 -11.92
C LYS A 139 -2.16 -17.28 -11.11
N VAL A 140 -0.84 -17.14 -11.01
CA VAL A 140 0.03 -18.11 -10.33
C VAL A 140 -0.29 -18.18 -8.83
N LEU A 141 -0.45 -17.02 -8.18
CA LEU A 141 -0.81 -16.94 -6.77
C LEU A 141 -2.18 -17.58 -6.51
N PHE A 142 -3.17 -17.29 -7.36
CA PHE A 142 -4.51 -17.86 -7.26
C PHE A 142 -4.49 -19.39 -7.43
N MET A 143 -3.79 -19.90 -8.44
CA MET A 143 -3.63 -21.35 -8.65
C MET A 143 -2.95 -22.03 -7.47
N SER A 144 -1.92 -21.41 -6.89
CA SER A 144 -1.26 -21.92 -5.70
C SER A 144 -2.22 -21.98 -4.51
N LYS A 145 -3.01 -20.92 -4.29
CA LYS A 145 -4.01 -20.86 -3.23
C LYS A 145 -5.04 -21.99 -3.34
N MET A 146 -5.41 -22.34 -4.57
CA MET A 146 -6.37 -23.42 -4.84
C MET A 146 -5.72 -24.81 -4.96
N GLY A 147 -4.39 -24.90 -5.02
CA GLY A 147 -3.67 -26.15 -5.25
C GLY A 147 -3.88 -26.74 -6.65
N TRP A 148 -4.09 -25.89 -7.66
CA TRP A 148 -4.38 -26.31 -9.04
C TRP A 148 -3.11 -26.39 -9.90
N SER A 149 -3.08 -27.34 -10.82
CA SER A 149 -2.05 -27.45 -11.87
C SER A 149 -2.53 -26.81 -13.19
N GLU A 150 -1.60 -26.47 -14.09
CA GLU A 150 -1.96 -25.98 -15.43
C GLU A 150 -2.74 -27.03 -16.23
N ASP A 151 -2.33 -28.31 -16.16
CA ASP A 151 -3.04 -29.42 -16.82
C ASP A 151 -4.51 -29.53 -16.39
N MET A 152 -4.80 -29.20 -15.11
CA MET A 152 -6.16 -29.17 -14.60
C MET A 152 -6.97 -28.06 -15.26
N ILE A 153 -6.39 -26.86 -15.45
CA ILE A 153 -7.07 -25.69 -16.01
C ILE A 153 -7.53 -25.94 -17.44
N GLU A 154 -6.68 -26.54 -18.27
CA GLU A 154 -7.01 -26.85 -19.67
C GLU A 154 -8.21 -27.82 -19.79
N ALA A 155 -8.48 -28.62 -18.75
CA ALA A 155 -9.57 -29.58 -18.69
C ALA A 155 -10.82 -29.07 -17.94
N LEU A 156 -10.82 -27.84 -17.41
CA LEU A 156 -11.94 -27.33 -16.62
C LEU A 156 -13.20 -27.16 -17.48
N THR A 157 -14.28 -27.79 -17.04
CA THR A 157 -15.63 -27.62 -17.61
C THR A 157 -16.59 -26.95 -16.65
N ALA A 158 -16.31 -27.04 -15.35
CA ALA A 158 -17.07 -26.40 -14.27
C ALA A 158 -16.12 -26.04 -13.12
N ILE A 159 -16.34 -24.89 -12.50
CA ILE A 159 -15.58 -24.43 -11.33
C ILE A 159 -16.55 -24.13 -10.19
N ASP A 160 -16.29 -24.71 -9.01
CA ASP A 160 -16.98 -24.36 -7.77
C ASP A 160 -15.98 -23.78 -6.76
N LEU A 161 -16.08 -22.48 -6.55
CA LEU A 161 -15.32 -21.72 -5.58
C LEU A 161 -16.26 -20.98 -4.62
N SER A 162 -17.45 -21.53 -4.37
CA SER A 162 -18.36 -20.96 -3.39
C SER A 162 -17.75 -20.97 -1.98
N ALA A 163 -17.93 -19.85 -1.27
CA ALA A 163 -17.46 -19.65 0.11
C ALA A 163 -15.99 -20.04 0.35
N LYS A 164 -15.09 -19.62 -0.55
CA LYS A 164 -13.64 -19.86 -0.44
C LYS A 164 -12.86 -18.71 0.19
N GLY A 165 -13.55 -17.64 0.58
CA GLY A 165 -12.88 -16.44 1.10
C GLY A 165 -11.97 -15.81 0.04
N LEU A 166 -12.48 -15.73 -1.19
CA LEU A 166 -11.77 -15.05 -2.28
C LEU A 166 -11.78 -13.54 -2.02
N THR A 167 -10.60 -12.93 -2.11
CA THR A 167 -10.38 -11.48 -2.01
C THR A 167 -10.21 -10.86 -3.39
N ILE A 168 -10.19 -9.52 -3.48
CA ILE A 168 -10.07 -8.81 -4.77
C ILE A 168 -8.89 -9.30 -5.63
N PRO A 169 -7.66 -9.50 -5.12
CA PRO A 169 -6.56 -10.06 -5.90
C PRO A 169 -6.82 -11.49 -6.43
N ASP A 170 -7.59 -12.30 -5.71
CA ASP A 170 -7.96 -13.64 -6.17
C ASP A 170 -8.87 -13.57 -7.40
N PHE A 171 -9.74 -12.55 -7.49
CA PHE A 171 -10.62 -12.37 -8.65
C PHE A 171 -9.85 -11.95 -9.92
N GLU A 172 -8.76 -11.19 -9.79
CA GLU A 172 -7.85 -10.92 -10.91
C GLU A 172 -7.16 -12.21 -11.38
N GLY A 173 -6.66 -13.02 -10.45
CA GLY A 173 -6.06 -14.31 -10.78
C GLY A 173 -7.06 -15.29 -11.39
N LEU A 174 -8.28 -15.31 -10.87
CA LEU A 174 -9.37 -16.13 -11.39
C LEU A 174 -9.80 -15.69 -12.80
N ALA A 175 -9.82 -14.39 -13.10
CA ALA A 175 -10.13 -13.89 -14.45
C ALA A 175 -9.15 -14.46 -15.49
N GLU A 176 -7.87 -14.57 -15.15
CA GLU A 176 -6.84 -15.18 -16.00
C GLU A 176 -7.04 -16.70 -16.16
N VAL A 177 -7.43 -17.39 -15.08
CA VAL A 177 -7.76 -18.82 -15.15
C VAL A 177 -8.98 -19.05 -16.05
N ILE A 178 -10.05 -18.27 -15.88
CA ILE A 178 -11.25 -18.34 -16.70
C ILE A 178 -10.89 -18.11 -18.17
N SER A 179 -10.07 -17.10 -18.45
CA SER A 179 -9.60 -16.78 -19.81
C SER A 179 -8.77 -17.92 -20.43
N SER A 180 -7.98 -18.62 -19.62
CA SER A 180 -7.21 -19.80 -20.07
C SER A 180 -8.12 -20.98 -20.44
N SER A 181 -9.28 -21.10 -19.77
CA SER A 181 -10.29 -22.15 -20.00
C SER A 181 -11.49 -21.67 -20.85
N ALA A 182 -11.35 -20.59 -21.62
CA ALA A 182 -12.47 -19.86 -22.23
C ALA A 182 -13.32 -20.67 -23.24
N TYR A 183 -12.81 -21.81 -23.72
CA TYR A 183 -13.48 -22.67 -24.71
C TYR A 183 -14.16 -23.90 -24.11
N SER A 184 -13.77 -24.31 -22.90
CA SER A 184 -14.23 -25.54 -22.23
C SER A 184 -15.12 -25.25 -21.03
N LEU A 185 -14.95 -24.10 -20.38
CA LEU A 185 -15.64 -23.77 -19.15
C LEU A 185 -17.11 -23.40 -19.39
N THR A 186 -18.02 -24.15 -18.79
CA THR A 186 -19.48 -24.00 -18.97
C THR A 186 -20.19 -23.44 -17.74
N SER A 187 -19.64 -23.64 -16.54
CA SER A 187 -20.25 -23.15 -15.31
C SER A 187 -19.23 -22.67 -14.29
N VAL A 188 -19.56 -21.56 -13.61
CA VAL A 188 -18.72 -20.94 -12.58
C VAL A 188 -19.58 -20.56 -11.38
N ASN A 189 -19.28 -21.13 -10.21
CA ASN A 189 -19.92 -20.78 -8.96
C ASN A 189 -18.95 -20.04 -8.04
N LEU A 190 -19.23 -18.76 -7.77
CA LEU A 190 -18.44 -17.88 -6.92
C LEU A 190 -19.27 -17.37 -5.73
N SER A 191 -20.40 -17.99 -5.43
CA SER A 191 -21.32 -17.45 -4.42
C SER A 191 -20.69 -17.40 -3.03
N GLY A 192 -20.99 -16.36 -2.25
CA GLY A 192 -20.53 -16.25 -0.86
C GLY A 192 -19.05 -15.91 -0.74
N ASN A 193 -18.51 -15.07 -1.63
CA ASN A 193 -17.15 -14.54 -1.55
C ASN A 193 -17.18 -13.00 -1.45
N GLU A 194 -16.01 -12.37 -1.36
CA GLU A 194 -15.89 -10.91 -1.23
C GLU A 194 -15.52 -10.30 -2.59
N CYS A 195 -16.35 -10.50 -3.60
CA CYS A 195 -16.11 -9.97 -4.95
C CYS A 195 -16.13 -8.43 -4.97
N GLY A 196 -17.19 -7.84 -4.42
CA GLY A 196 -17.39 -6.40 -4.50
C GLY A 196 -17.55 -5.90 -5.96
N PRO A 197 -17.74 -4.59 -6.14
CA PRO A 197 -17.76 -3.98 -7.47
C PRO A 197 -16.39 -4.10 -8.18
N GLU A 198 -15.29 -4.11 -7.44
CA GLU A 198 -13.93 -4.22 -7.99
C GLU A 198 -13.63 -5.62 -8.55
N GLY A 199 -13.95 -6.68 -7.81
CA GLY A 199 -13.81 -8.05 -8.29
C GLY A 199 -14.72 -8.34 -9.48
N ALA A 200 -15.94 -7.80 -9.50
CA ALA A 200 -16.83 -7.92 -10.66
C ALA A 200 -16.26 -7.23 -11.91
N LYS A 201 -15.66 -6.05 -11.74
CA LYS A 201 -14.95 -5.34 -12.81
C LYS A 201 -13.75 -6.12 -13.33
N ALA A 202 -13.02 -6.81 -12.45
CA ALA A 202 -11.89 -7.67 -12.83
C ALA A 202 -12.34 -8.90 -13.63
N LEU A 203 -13.46 -9.53 -13.25
CA LEU A 203 -14.00 -10.72 -13.92
C LEU A 203 -14.68 -10.42 -15.26
N ALA A 204 -15.28 -9.24 -15.41
CA ALA A 204 -16.13 -8.91 -16.56
C ALA A 204 -15.46 -9.15 -17.94
N PRO A 205 -14.19 -8.79 -18.19
CA PRO A 205 -13.53 -9.08 -19.46
C PRO A 205 -13.39 -10.58 -19.74
N ALA A 206 -13.00 -11.37 -18.72
CA ALA A 206 -12.79 -12.81 -18.85
C ALA A 206 -14.12 -13.54 -19.12
N ILE A 207 -15.17 -13.18 -18.39
CA ILE A 207 -16.52 -13.74 -18.61
C ILE A 207 -17.01 -13.38 -20.01
N ARG A 208 -16.82 -12.14 -20.46
CA ARG A 208 -17.22 -11.70 -21.80
C ARG A 208 -16.49 -12.47 -22.92
N ALA A 209 -15.22 -12.83 -22.70
CA ALA A 209 -14.42 -13.59 -23.65
C ALA A 209 -14.77 -15.10 -23.67
N THR A 210 -15.39 -15.61 -22.60
CA THR A 210 -15.71 -17.03 -22.43
C THR A 210 -17.07 -17.35 -23.06
N ALA A 211 -17.06 -17.70 -24.35
CA ALA A 211 -18.28 -17.98 -25.11
C ALA A 211 -19.00 -19.29 -24.69
N SER A 212 -18.30 -20.22 -24.03
CA SER A 212 -18.85 -21.50 -23.59
C SER A 212 -19.64 -21.41 -22.28
N LEU A 213 -19.53 -20.30 -21.53
CA LEU A 213 -20.13 -20.16 -20.20
C LEU A 213 -21.66 -20.03 -20.32
N THR A 214 -22.38 -20.97 -19.72
CA THR A 214 -23.86 -20.98 -19.71
C THR A 214 -24.46 -20.63 -18.36
N SER A 215 -23.67 -20.75 -17.28
CA SER A 215 -24.13 -20.47 -15.92
C SER A 215 -23.05 -19.77 -15.10
N ILE A 216 -23.42 -18.67 -14.46
CA ILE A 216 -22.57 -17.99 -13.47
C ILE A 216 -23.38 -17.68 -12.22
N ASN A 217 -22.83 -18.03 -11.05
CA ASN A 217 -23.42 -17.72 -9.76
C ASN A 217 -22.53 -16.74 -8.99
N LEU A 218 -23.03 -15.51 -8.82
CA LEU A 218 -22.39 -14.42 -8.08
C LEU A 218 -23.20 -14.03 -6.83
N LEU A 219 -24.13 -14.87 -6.35
CA LEU A 219 -24.93 -14.55 -5.16
C LEU A 219 -24.05 -14.30 -3.93
N PHE A 220 -24.48 -13.43 -3.03
CA PHE A 220 -23.76 -13.12 -1.79
C PHE A 220 -22.31 -12.68 -2.03
N ASN A 221 -22.09 -11.72 -2.94
CA ASN A 221 -20.77 -11.17 -3.27
C ASN A 221 -20.63 -9.66 -3.07
N ASP A 222 -21.57 -9.06 -2.36
CA ASP A 222 -21.59 -7.63 -2.02
C ASP A 222 -21.27 -6.69 -3.20
N LEU A 223 -21.93 -6.91 -4.35
CA LEU A 223 -21.64 -6.20 -5.60
C LEU A 223 -22.02 -4.70 -5.58
N GLY A 224 -22.64 -4.23 -4.50
CA GLY A 224 -23.22 -2.89 -4.39
C GLY A 224 -24.59 -2.77 -5.05
N SER A 225 -25.25 -1.63 -4.80
CA SER A 225 -26.45 -1.21 -5.53
C SER A 225 -26.05 -0.48 -6.81
N GLU A 226 -26.87 -0.61 -7.85
CA GLU A 226 -26.72 0.06 -9.16
C GLU A 226 -26.53 1.58 -9.07
#